data_AF-A0A7C6KB09-F1
#
_entry.id   AF-A0A7C6KB09-F1
#
_cell.length_a   1.000
_cell.length_b   1.000
_cell.length_c   1.000
_cell.angle_alpha   90.00
_cell.angle_beta   90.00
_cell.angle_gamma   90.00
#
_symmetry.space_group_name_H-M   'P 1'
#
loop_
_entity.id
_entity.type
_entity.pdbx_description
1 polymer ?
#
loop_
_entity_poly.entity_id
_entity_poly.type
_entity_poly.pdbx_seq_one_letter_code
_entity_poly.pdbx_strand_id
1 'polypeptide(L)'
;MKDNIDISITLNKIKILKEIGPYFPKDFHPILNKSIVITERIVKAYEVMEFVQMQDMEYVKKAIPVENNSQRLNHISSTIEEELQGSNIKDIGITMETILNMDRLRKIFTALLPILSDPGILDSPDGILKLANVLMDGRTEEERNRLKEMVNMLEMINKELPPK
;
A
#
# COMPACT_ATOMS: atom_id res chain seq x y z
N MET A 1 -30.43 -18.99 16.17
CA MET A 1 -29.74 -20.19 15.64
C MET A 1 -28.35 -19.75 15.25
N LYS A 2 -27.32 -20.35 15.87
CA LYS A 2 -25.92 -19.92 15.76
C LYS A 2 -25.16 -20.97 14.95
N ASP A 3 -25.56 -21.13 13.70
CA ASP A 3 -24.89 -22.02 12.75
C ASP A 3 -23.77 -21.20 12.09
N ASN A 4 -22.67 -20.99 12.81
CA ASN A 4 -21.48 -20.39 12.22
C ASN A 4 -20.92 -21.35 11.17
N ILE A 5 -20.87 -20.92 9.91
CA ILE A 5 -20.17 -21.64 8.85
C ILE A 5 -18.69 -21.66 9.23
N ASP A 6 -18.11 -22.85 9.42
CA ASP A 6 -16.66 -22.99 9.56
C ASP A 6 -16.02 -22.80 8.18
N ILE A 7 -15.52 -21.59 7.93
CA ILE A 7 -14.89 -21.18 6.67
C ILE A 7 -13.72 -22.09 6.33
N SER A 8 -12.85 -22.39 7.30
CA SER A 8 -11.62 -23.15 7.08
C SER A 8 -11.92 -24.59 6.67
N ILE A 9 -12.82 -25.25 7.40
CA ILE A 9 -13.27 -26.61 7.08
C ILE A 9 -13.97 -26.64 5.72
N THR A 10 -14.80 -25.64 5.42
CA THR A 10 -15.56 -25.58 4.16
C THR A 10 -14.63 -25.40 2.96
N LEU A 11 -13.63 -24.52 3.04
CA LEU A 11 -12.61 -24.34 2.00
C LEU A 11 -11.79 -25.61 1.78
N ASN A 12 -11.44 -26.34 2.85
CA ASN A 12 -10.72 -27.60 2.73
C ASN A 12 -11.56 -28.67 2.01
N LYS A 13 -12.86 -28.77 2.31
CA LYS A 13 -13.78 -29.67 1.59
C LYS A 13 -13.90 -29.32 0.11
N ILE A 14 -13.96 -28.03 -0.24
CA ILE A 14 -13.98 -27.57 -1.63
C ILE A 14 -12.68 -27.95 -2.34
N LYS A 15 -11.52 -27.77 -1.68
CA LYS A 15 -10.21 -28.16 -2.23
C LYS A 15 -10.18 -29.66 -2.55
N ILE A 16 -10.55 -30.50 -1.60
CA ILE A 16 -10.64 -31.96 -1.80
C ILE A 16 -11.58 -32.27 -2.97
N LEU A 17 -12.74 -31.62 -3.03
CA LEU A 17 -13.72 -31.84 -4.10
C LEU A 17 -13.20 -31.45 -5.48
N LYS A 18 -12.39 -30.39 -5.58
CA LYS A 18 -11.69 -30.00 -6.83
C LYS A 18 -10.61 -31.02 -7.22
N GLU A 19 -9.92 -31.61 -6.26
CA GLU A 19 -8.90 -32.64 -6.50
C GLU A 19 -9.50 -33.98 -6.95
N ILE A 20 -10.59 -34.41 -6.31
CA ILE A 20 -11.27 -35.67 -6.66
C ILE A 20 -12.25 -35.53 -7.84
N GLY A 21 -12.71 -34.30 -8.12
CA GLY A 21 -13.71 -34.01 -9.15
C GLY A 21 -13.42 -34.56 -10.54
N PRO A 22 -12.18 -34.51 -11.06
CA PRO A 22 -11.81 -35.10 -12.34
C PRO A 22 -12.06 -36.62 -12.44
N TYR A 23 -12.11 -37.34 -11.32
CA TYR A 23 -12.36 -38.78 -11.28
C TYR A 23 -13.85 -39.14 -11.31
N PHE A 24 -14.76 -38.16 -11.17
CA PHE A 24 -16.20 -38.39 -11.33
C PHE A 24 -16.57 -38.53 -12.82
N PRO A 25 -17.67 -39.25 -13.13
CA PRO A 25 -18.17 -39.33 -14.50
C PRO A 25 -18.49 -37.94 -15.06
N LYS A 26 -18.23 -37.72 -16.36
CA LYS A 26 -18.36 -36.41 -17.01
C LYS A 26 -19.74 -35.77 -16.84
N ASP A 27 -20.79 -36.58 -16.78
CA ASP A 27 -22.17 -36.12 -16.61
C ASP A 27 -22.40 -35.41 -15.26
N PHE A 28 -21.57 -35.69 -14.25
CA PHE A 28 -21.63 -35.03 -12.95
C PHE A 28 -20.85 -33.72 -12.90
N HIS A 29 -19.93 -33.47 -13.85
CA HIS A 29 -19.06 -32.28 -13.82
C HIS A 29 -19.84 -30.96 -13.80
N PRO A 30 -20.94 -30.76 -14.58
CA PRO A 30 -21.72 -29.52 -14.53
C PRO A 30 -22.31 -29.24 -13.14
N ILE A 31 -22.84 -30.29 -12.48
CA ILE A 31 -23.46 -30.18 -11.15
C ILE A 31 -22.39 -29.94 -10.08
N LEU A 32 -21.26 -30.64 -10.19
CA LEU A 32 -20.11 -30.50 -9.29
C LEU A 32 -19.55 -29.08 -9.35
N ASN A 33 -19.26 -28.58 -10.55
CA ASN A 33 -18.73 -27.24 -10.76
C ASN A 33 -19.69 -26.17 -10.26
N LYS A 34 -20.99 -26.30 -10.53
CA LYS A 34 -22.00 -25.37 -10.05
C LYS A 34 -22.05 -25.35 -8.52
N SER A 35 -22.04 -26.52 -7.88
CA SER A 35 -22.07 -26.65 -6.42
C SER A 35 -20.82 -26.05 -5.77
N ILE A 36 -19.64 -26.31 -6.32
CA ILE A 36 -18.37 -25.72 -5.89
C ILE A 36 -18.45 -24.19 -5.95
N VAL A 37 -18.83 -23.63 -7.11
CA VAL A 37 -18.88 -22.17 -7.32
C VAL A 37 -19.91 -21.51 -6.39
N ILE A 38 -21.09 -22.11 -6.20
CA ILE A 38 -22.11 -21.59 -5.28
C ILE A 38 -21.57 -21.57 -3.85
N THR A 39 -20.93 -22.67 -3.41
CA THR A 39 -20.40 -22.77 -2.05
C THR A 39 -19.28 -21.77 -1.82
N GLU A 40 -18.36 -21.59 -2.78
CA GLU A 40 -17.30 -20.56 -2.69
C GLU A 40 -17.87 -19.14 -2.58
N ARG A 41 -18.93 -18.84 -3.33
CA ARG A 41 -19.62 -17.53 -3.24
C ARG A 41 -20.25 -17.31 -1.87
N ILE A 42 -20.86 -18.34 -1.28
CA ILE A 42 -21.45 -18.25 0.07
C ILE A 42 -20.37 -18.00 1.11
N VAL A 43 -19.26 -18.73 1.05
CA VAL A 43 -18.12 -18.53 1.96
C VAL A 43 -17.60 -17.10 1.87
N LYS A 44 -17.38 -16.58 0.66
CA LYS A 44 -16.91 -15.20 0.45
C LYS A 44 -17.92 -14.15 0.95
N ALA A 45 -19.21 -14.38 0.73
CA ALA A 45 -20.24 -13.50 1.27
C ALA A 45 -20.23 -13.49 2.80
N TYR A 46 -20.00 -14.63 3.45
CA TYR A 46 -19.90 -14.74 4.89
C TYR A 46 -18.69 -13.99 5.45
N GLU A 47 -17.50 -14.15 4.83
CA GLU A 47 -16.30 -13.39 5.19
C GLU A 47 -16.53 -11.88 5.09
N VAL A 48 -17.18 -11.42 4.01
CA VAL A 48 -17.51 -10.00 3.84
C VAL A 48 -18.52 -9.53 4.89
N MET A 49 -19.55 -10.32 5.20
CA MET A 49 -20.52 -9.98 6.24
C MET A 49 -19.86 -9.90 7.61
N GLU A 50 -18.98 -10.84 7.96
CA GLU A 50 -18.23 -10.82 9.20
C GLU A 50 -17.34 -9.58 9.29
N PHE A 51 -16.66 -9.23 8.19
CA PHE A 51 -15.85 -8.01 8.12
C PHE A 51 -16.69 -6.74 8.28
N VAL A 52 -17.84 -6.64 7.61
CA VAL A 52 -18.75 -5.48 7.74
C VAL A 52 -19.37 -5.38 9.14
N GLN A 53 -19.54 -6.51 9.83
CA GLN A 53 -20.02 -6.54 11.21
C GLN A 53 -18.94 -6.16 12.25
N MET A 54 -17.65 -6.13 11.87
CA MET A 54 -16.61 -5.61 12.75
C MET A 54 -16.82 -4.10 12.97
N GLN A 55 -17.28 -3.74 14.17
CA GLN A 55 -17.57 -2.35 14.54
C GLN A 55 -16.32 -1.54 14.88
N ASP A 56 -15.18 -2.20 15.14
CA ASP A 56 -13.90 -1.56 15.44
C ASP A 56 -13.24 -1.07 14.14
N MET A 57 -13.66 0.12 13.67
CA MET A 57 -13.02 0.82 12.54
C MET A 57 -11.78 1.62 12.96
N GLU A 58 -11.49 1.72 14.25
CA GLU A 58 -10.27 2.34 14.78
C GLU A 58 -9.11 1.34 14.77
N TYR A 59 -8.53 1.13 13.59
CA TYR A 59 -7.33 0.31 13.42
C TYR A 59 -6.10 0.92 14.13
N VAL A 60 -6.06 2.25 14.28
CA VAL A 60 -5.01 2.98 15.00
C VAL A 60 -5.58 3.52 16.31
N LYS A 61 -5.50 2.71 17.37
CA LYS A 61 -6.12 3.01 18.66
C LYS A 61 -5.35 4.05 19.50
N LYS A 62 -4.05 4.21 19.26
CA LYS A 62 -3.17 5.11 20.04
C LYS A 62 -2.05 5.68 19.19
N ALA A 63 -1.76 6.97 19.37
CA ALA A 63 -0.55 7.58 18.87
C ALA A 63 0.62 7.22 19.78
N ILE A 64 1.72 6.75 19.19
CA ILE A 64 2.97 6.53 19.92
C ILE A 64 3.68 7.90 20.04
N PRO A 65 3.94 8.39 21.26
CA PRO A 65 4.69 9.62 21.44
C PRO A 65 6.13 9.40 20.98
N VAL A 66 6.65 10.34 20.19
CA VAL A 66 8.03 10.37 19.70
C VAL A 66 8.59 11.77 19.93
N GLU A 67 9.86 11.86 20.28
CA GLU A 67 10.51 13.09 20.71
C GLU A 67 10.64 14.09 19.56
N ASN A 68 10.86 13.60 18.33
CA ASN A 68 11.04 14.44 17.15
C ASN A 68 10.69 13.70 15.85
N ASN A 69 10.65 14.46 14.75
CA ASN A 69 10.29 13.94 13.43
C ASN A 69 11.32 12.97 12.86
N SER A 70 12.60 13.11 13.18
CA SER A 70 13.63 12.14 12.78
C SER A 70 13.39 10.77 13.42
N GLN A 71 13.06 10.73 14.70
CA GLN A 71 12.70 9.50 15.41
C GLN A 71 11.43 8.86 14.81
N ARG A 72 10.43 9.69 14.47
CA ARG A 72 9.21 9.22 13.80
C ARG A 72 9.51 8.51 12.48
N LEU A 73 10.36 9.11 11.66
CA LEU A 73 10.74 8.56 10.36
C LEU A 73 11.57 7.29 10.49
N ASN A 74 12.49 7.24 11.45
CA ASN A 74 13.29 6.04 11.71
C ASN A 74 12.39 4.86 12.13
N HIS A 75 11.38 5.10 12.97
CA HIS A 75 10.40 4.06 13.33
C HIS A 75 9.59 3.60 12.12
N ILE A 76 9.07 4.52 11.30
CA ILE A 76 8.33 4.15 10.08
C ILE A 76 9.21 3.33 9.13
N SER A 77 10.45 3.78 8.88
CA SER A 77 11.37 3.11 7.98
C SER A 77 11.74 1.72 8.48
N SER A 78 12.13 1.59 9.76
CA SER A 78 12.52 0.30 10.34
C SER A 78 11.38 -0.72 10.34
N THR A 79 10.16 -0.33 10.69
CA THR A 79 9.00 -1.22 10.63
C THR A 79 8.72 -1.70 9.19
N ILE A 80 8.87 -0.82 8.19
CA ILE A 80 8.75 -1.23 6.78
C ILE A 80 9.90 -2.19 6.40
N GLU A 81 11.14 -1.88 6.79
CA GLU A 81 12.30 -2.73 6.48
C GLU A 81 12.16 -4.14 7.11
N GLU A 82 11.68 -4.24 8.35
CA GLU A 82 11.47 -5.51 9.06
C GLU A 82 10.42 -6.39 8.38
N GLU A 83 9.26 -5.84 8.01
CA GLU A 83 8.21 -6.63 7.37
C GLU A 83 8.56 -7.11 5.97
N LEU A 84 9.42 -6.37 5.27
CA LEU A 84 9.94 -6.78 3.98
C LEU A 84 11.02 -7.86 4.08
N GLN A 85 11.77 -7.92 5.19
CA GLN A 85 12.78 -8.95 5.41
C GLN A 85 12.17 -10.25 5.96
N GLY A 86 11.10 -10.17 6.75
CA GLY A 86 10.44 -11.33 7.35
C GLY A 86 9.43 -12.06 6.45
N SER A 87 8.91 -11.39 5.41
CA SER A 87 7.96 -11.99 4.49
C SER A 87 8.68 -12.78 3.38
N ASN A 88 8.30 -14.04 3.18
CA ASN A 88 8.68 -14.79 1.99
C ASN A 88 8.17 -14.02 0.77
N ILE A 89 9.09 -13.36 0.06
CA ILE A 89 8.92 -12.46 -1.10
C ILE A 89 8.04 -13.06 -2.24
N LYS A 90 7.70 -14.34 -2.15
CA LYS A 90 6.91 -15.08 -3.14
C LYS A 90 5.42 -14.71 -3.17
N ASP A 91 4.84 -14.23 -2.07
CA ASP A 91 3.39 -13.91 -1.98
C ASP A 91 3.08 -12.41 -2.17
N ILE A 92 4.11 -11.56 -2.19
CA ILE A 92 3.99 -10.11 -2.39
C ILE A 92 4.35 -9.82 -3.85
N GLY A 93 3.36 -9.96 -4.75
CA GLY A 93 3.57 -9.96 -6.20
C GLY A 93 4.23 -8.71 -6.81
N ILE A 94 4.43 -8.80 -8.14
CA ILE A 94 5.08 -7.86 -9.09
C ILE A 94 4.80 -6.36 -8.84
N THR A 95 3.67 -6.01 -8.22
CA THR A 95 3.30 -4.64 -7.87
C THR A 95 4.25 -3.99 -6.86
N MET A 96 4.85 -4.78 -5.96
CA MET A 96 5.69 -4.26 -4.88
C MET A 96 7.16 -4.07 -5.29
N GLU A 97 7.67 -4.89 -6.20
CA GLU A 97 9.03 -4.77 -6.77
C GLU A 97 9.22 -3.43 -7.51
N THR A 98 8.12 -2.85 -8.02
CA THR A 98 8.11 -1.52 -8.65
C THR A 98 8.04 -0.38 -7.63
N ILE A 99 7.48 -0.63 -6.43
CA ILE A 99 7.32 0.33 -5.33
C ILE A 99 8.57 0.36 -4.43
N LEU A 100 9.30 -0.76 -4.32
CA LEU A 100 10.37 -0.99 -3.35
C LEU A 100 11.79 -0.92 -3.92
N ASN A 101 12.13 0.11 -4.70
CA ASN A 101 13.53 0.53 -4.71
C ASN A 101 13.82 1.18 -3.36
N MET A 102 14.33 0.43 -2.37
CA MET A 102 14.67 0.93 -1.03
C MET A 102 15.55 2.19 -1.09
N ASP A 103 16.44 2.27 -2.08
CA ASP A 103 17.25 3.45 -2.35
C ASP A 103 16.41 4.68 -2.72
N ARG A 104 15.33 4.50 -3.50
CA ARG A 104 14.41 5.58 -3.87
C ARG A 104 13.58 6.04 -2.68
N LEU A 105 13.10 5.10 -1.86
CA LEU A 105 12.41 5.43 -0.61
C LEU A 105 13.33 6.18 0.36
N ARG A 106 14.57 5.70 0.57
CA ARG A 106 15.57 6.42 1.38
C ARG A 106 15.85 7.82 0.87
N LYS A 107 15.98 8.00 -0.45
CA LYS A 107 16.17 9.33 -1.07
C LYS A 107 14.97 10.24 -0.79
N ILE A 108 13.74 9.76 -0.93
CA ILE A 108 12.51 10.52 -0.64
C ILE A 108 12.45 10.91 0.84
N PHE A 109 12.69 9.96 1.75
CA PHE A 109 12.71 10.24 3.19
C PHE A 109 13.81 11.24 3.59
N THR A 110 15.00 11.12 3.00
CA THR A 110 16.12 12.05 3.22
C THR A 110 15.79 13.45 2.70
N ALA A 111 15.07 13.56 1.59
CA ALA A 111 14.64 14.84 1.05
C ALA A 111 13.51 15.50 1.85
N LEU A 112 12.65 14.70 2.50
CA LEU A 112 11.53 15.18 3.32
C LEU A 112 11.94 15.57 4.76
N LEU A 113 13.02 14.98 5.28
CA LEU A 113 13.56 15.24 6.62
C LEU A 113 13.76 16.73 6.95
N PRO A 114 14.39 17.54 6.07
CA PRO A 114 14.53 18.98 6.30
C PRO A 114 13.18 19.69 6.39
N ILE A 115 12.26 19.40 5.48
CA ILE A 115 10.94 20.07 5.39
C ILE A 115 10.05 19.78 6.60
N LEU A 116 10.13 18.55 7.12
CA LEU A 116 9.44 18.18 8.35
C LEU A 116 10.05 18.83 9.59
N SER A 117 11.32 19.21 9.54
CA SER A 117 12.04 19.83 10.66
C SER A 117 11.92 21.36 10.65
N ASP A 118 11.76 21.97 9.48
CA ASP A 118 11.52 23.39 9.27
C ASP A 118 10.57 23.60 8.08
N PRO A 119 9.27 23.86 8.34
CA PRO A 119 8.27 24.08 7.30
C PRO A 119 8.58 25.27 6.37
N GLY A 120 9.39 26.25 6.85
CA GLY A 120 9.78 27.43 6.07
C GLY A 120 10.78 27.13 4.94
N ILE A 121 11.32 25.92 4.89
CA ILE A 121 12.19 25.47 3.79
C ILE A 121 11.46 25.49 2.44
N LEU A 122 10.14 25.25 2.43
CA LEU A 122 9.33 25.32 1.22
C LEU A 122 9.07 26.75 0.73
N ASP A 123 9.36 27.76 1.55
CA ASP A 123 9.24 29.17 1.14
C ASP A 123 10.44 29.59 0.27
N SER A 124 11.51 28.78 0.26
CA SER A 124 12.70 29.01 -0.56
C SER A 124 12.66 28.19 -1.86
N PRO A 125 13.00 28.80 -3.03
CA PRO A 125 13.18 28.09 -4.29
C PRO A 125 14.08 26.86 -4.18
N ASP A 126 15.16 26.96 -3.41
CA ASP A 126 16.13 25.88 -3.21
C ASP A 126 15.54 24.66 -2.49
N GLY A 127 14.64 24.87 -1.53
CA GLY A 127 13.95 23.79 -0.83
C GLY A 127 12.98 23.04 -1.74
N ILE A 128 12.23 23.77 -2.57
CA ILE A 128 11.32 23.20 -3.57
C ILE A 128 12.11 22.42 -4.62
N LEU A 129 13.23 22.96 -5.12
CA LEU A 129 14.09 22.31 -6.11
C LEU A 129 14.69 21.00 -5.61
N LYS A 130 15.13 20.94 -4.34
CA LYS A 130 15.66 19.71 -3.74
C LYS A 130 14.61 18.60 -3.68
N LEU A 131 13.38 18.93 -3.30
CA LEU A 131 12.25 18.00 -3.29
C LEU A 131 11.90 17.52 -4.70
N ALA A 132 11.82 18.46 -5.64
CA ALA A 132 11.49 18.17 -7.03
C ALA A 132 12.53 17.25 -7.68
N ASN A 133 13.83 17.47 -7.44
CA ASN A 133 14.91 16.61 -7.95
C ASN A 133 14.80 15.17 -7.46
N VAL A 134 14.41 14.96 -6.20
CA VAL A 134 14.21 13.60 -5.66
C VAL A 134 12.95 12.95 -6.23
N LEU A 135 11.88 13.72 -6.47
CA LEU A 135 10.65 13.22 -7.11
C LEU A 135 10.81 12.96 -8.62
N MET A 136 11.77 13.63 -9.27
CA MET A 136 12.13 13.48 -10.69
C MET A 136 13.04 12.27 -10.95
N ASP A 137 13.64 11.68 -9.92
CA ASP A 137 14.47 10.47 -10.04
C ASP A 137 13.58 9.27 -10.43
N GLY A 138 13.91 8.59 -11.54
CA GLY A 138 13.12 7.48 -12.11
C GLY A 138 11.84 7.86 -12.88
N ARG A 139 11.61 9.14 -13.22
CA ARG A 139 10.52 9.60 -14.10
C ARG A 139 10.95 9.69 -15.57
N THR A 140 9.98 9.66 -16.48
CA THR A 140 10.22 9.91 -17.92
C THR A 140 10.62 11.36 -18.18
N GLU A 141 11.30 11.63 -19.30
CA GLU A 141 11.73 13.00 -19.66
C GLU A 141 10.57 13.99 -19.79
N GLU A 142 9.41 13.54 -20.27
CA GLU A 142 8.21 14.39 -20.37
C GLU A 142 7.70 14.83 -18.99
N GLU A 143 7.63 13.91 -18.03
CA GLU A 143 7.21 14.21 -16.65
C GLU A 143 8.22 15.13 -15.93
N ARG A 144 9.51 14.95 -16.19
CA ARG A 144 10.57 15.82 -15.65
C ARG A 144 10.44 17.25 -16.13
N ASN A 145 10.12 17.45 -17.41
CA ASN A 145 9.97 18.80 -17.97
C ASN A 145 8.75 19.52 -17.37
N ARG A 146 7.62 18.83 -17.20
CA ARG A 146 6.43 19.41 -16.55
C ARG A 146 6.70 19.81 -15.10
N LEU A 147 7.46 18.99 -14.36
CA LEU A 147 7.84 19.32 -12.98
C LEU A 147 8.78 20.53 -12.91
N LYS A 148 9.75 20.65 -13.83
CA LYS A 148 10.60 21.85 -13.93
C LYS A 148 9.79 23.11 -14.21
N GLU A 149 8.80 23.04 -15.10
CA GLU A 149 7.92 24.16 -15.40
C GLU A 149 7.10 24.59 -14.17
N MET A 150 6.58 23.64 -13.38
CA MET A 150 5.89 23.94 -12.13
C MET A 150 6.79 24.64 -11.11
N VAL A 151 8.05 24.21 -10.98
CA VAL A 151 9.01 24.87 -10.08
C VAL A 151 9.32 26.28 -10.55
N ASN A 152 9.55 26.47 -11.86
CA ASN A 152 9.80 27.80 -12.44
C ASN A 152 8.62 28.75 -12.22
N MET A 153 7.37 28.25 -12.32
CA MET A 153 6.17 29.06 -12.02
C MET A 153 6.09 29.46 -10.54
N LEU A 154 6.41 28.54 -9.62
CA LEU A 154 6.46 28.84 -8.19
C LEU A 154 7.53 29.89 -7.86
N GLU A 155 8.69 29.81 -8.50
CA GLU A 155 9.75 30.84 -8.37
C GLU A 155 9.30 32.22 -8.85
N MET A 156 8.54 32.28 -9.95
CA MET A 156 7.98 33.53 -10.47
C MET A 156 6.96 34.13 -9.49
N ILE A 157 6.06 33.31 -8.96
CA ILE A 157 5.05 33.74 -7.97
C ILE A 157 5.72 34.29 -6.71
N ASN A 158 6.77 33.62 -6.20
CA ASN A 158 7.52 34.10 -5.03
C ASN A 158 8.30 35.39 -5.30
N LYS A 159 8.73 35.66 -6.55
CA LYS A 159 9.41 36.91 -6.92
C LYS A 159 8.46 38.09 -7.11
N GLU A 160 7.19 37.85 -7.43
CA GLU A 160 6.18 38.90 -7.64
C GLU A 160 5.35 39.24 -6.39
N LEU A 161 5.46 38.47 -5.31
CA LEU A 161 4.88 38.83 -4.01
C LEU A 161 5.72 39.93 -3.34
N PRO A 162 5.14 41.06 -2.91
CA PRO A 162 5.89 42.10 -2.22
C PRO A 162 6.45 41.56 -0.89
N PRO A 163 7.63 42.03 -0.44
CA PRO A 163 8.18 41.63 0.85
C PRO A 163 7.20 41.98 1.97
N LYS A 164 6.99 41.04 2.90
CA LYS A 164 6.33 41.30 4.19
C LYS A 164 7.23 42.14 5.09
#